data_AF-A0A222XA92-F1
#
_entry.id   AF-A0A222XA92-F1
#
_cell.length_a   1.000
_cell.length_b   1.000
_cell.length_c   1.000
_cell.angle_alpha   90.00
_cell.angle_beta   90.00
_cell.angle_gamma   90.00
#
_symmetry.space_group_name_H-M   'P 1'
#
loop_
_entity.id
_entity.type
_entity.pdbx_description
1 polymer ?
#
loop_
_entity_poly.entity_id
_entity_poly.type
_entity_poly.pdbx_seq_one_letter_code
_entity_poly.pdbx_strand_id
1 'polypeptide(L)'
;MTAASSHTSLRHSLVRVVLTILLALGLTVLAMLGPVAPGNAGADTDHLAAGESLRPRESLVSPGGTSVLVVGASGRVSVYGPGGDVVWTVGGRSRGAALELDDEGHLGLVGRGGRTLWTPDLGEGRVVGARLELRDDGDLVLLDDTGATVWATGTAQRSSTLAAGGSVLPGQPLTSPDGRHVLVVRRTGNVVLLGPDSRPRWSSATEGAGTALTLDADGVLAVRDAQGAAVWTTHRAAVPGSTLVLRDDGDVVLTAPDGSAVWSSGTGLGPASLPVDAALTEGQRLDGPDGHLHLDLAADALTLRYDDTTVWAAPAAPGPGGSLHVRGDGRLVLVDGDGRAVWGTPAPEGGAPGSALRLDAAGALLTAGNGQELWRVDVPADVLAAATAPPPADCSLVDGPVGLDATVLTSHGARVHACLADAVDELLTQARAAGIDLGASGWRSHEQQVAARARNCHATSSGVVCRPPTAVPGSSRHERGLALDLTDHGRLVRTGTPAWDWLVEHAGRYGLQNLPGEPWHWSVDGS
;
A
#
# COMPACT_ATOMS: atom_id res chain seq x y z
N MET A 1 85.82 -22.67 -25.28
CA MET A 1 85.44 -24.10 -25.36
C MET A 1 84.07 -24.14 -26.03
N THR A 2 84.05 -24.30 -27.35
CA THR A 2 83.55 -25.50 -28.07
C THR A 2 82.02 -25.61 -27.97
N ALA A 3 81.26 -25.14 -28.97
CA ALA A 3 80.82 -25.88 -30.18
C ALA A 3 79.80 -27.00 -29.83
N ALA A 4 78.68 -27.25 -30.53
CA ALA A 4 78.33 -27.03 -31.93
C ALA A 4 76.81 -27.26 -32.17
N SER A 5 76.30 -26.70 -33.28
CA SER A 5 75.33 -27.26 -34.27
C SER A 5 73.93 -27.70 -33.82
N SER A 6 72.82 -27.45 -34.52
CA SER A 6 72.55 -27.49 -35.98
C SER A 6 71.25 -26.69 -36.31
N HIS A 7 71.22 -25.72 -37.24
CA HIS A 7 71.08 -25.83 -38.71
C HIS A 7 69.81 -26.56 -39.21
N THR A 8 68.79 -25.78 -39.64
CA THR A 8 68.25 -25.60 -41.03
C THR A 8 67.21 -26.63 -41.49
N SER A 9 66.21 -26.38 -42.35
CA SER A 9 65.53 -25.23 -43.00
C SER A 9 64.93 -25.79 -44.32
N LEU A 10 63.88 -25.15 -44.86
CA LEU A 10 63.40 -25.19 -46.28
C LEU A 10 62.52 -26.41 -46.65
N ARG A 11 61.46 -26.35 -47.49
CA ARG A 11 60.89 -25.31 -48.38
C ARG A 11 59.65 -25.86 -49.15
N HIS A 12 58.91 -24.93 -49.80
CA HIS A 12 58.03 -25.04 -51.00
C HIS A 12 56.59 -25.57 -50.81
N SER A 13 55.53 -24.75 -50.95
CA SER A 13 54.89 -24.16 -52.16
C SER A 13 53.91 -25.10 -52.90
N LEU A 14 52.62 -24.70 -53.01
CA LEU A 14 51.77 -24.67 -54.24
C LEU A 14 50.24 -24.82 -53.99
N VAL A 15 49.51 -23.73 -54.26
CA VAL A 15 48.27 -23.56 -55.08
C VAL A 15 47.24 -24.71 -55.24
N ARG A 16 45.97 -24.44 -54.84
CA ARG A 16 44.65 -24.71 -55.54
C ARG A 16 43.47 -24.57 -54.54
N VAL A 17 42.68 -23.48 -54.55
CA VAL A 17 41.37 -23.25 -55.23
C VAL A 17 40.23 -24.20 -54.81
N VAL A 18 39.20 -23.66 -54.11
CA VAL A 18 37.70 -23.83 -54.18
C VAL A 18 37.09 -22.93 -53.07
N LEU A 19 36.66 -21.67 -53.29
CA LEU A 19 35.31 -21.14 -53.65
C LEU A 19 34.14 -21.84 -52.90
N THR A 20 33.20 -21.22 -52.15
CA THR A 20 32.40 -19.99 -52.34
C THR A 20 31.47 -19.73 -51.12
N ILE A 21 30.94 -18.48 -50.97
CA ILE A 21 29.73 -17.99 -50.24
C ILE A 21 29.97 -17.60 -48.74
N LEU A 22 29.75 -16.37 -48.22
CA LEU A 22 28.94 -15.19 -48.61
C LEU A 22 29.44 -13.86 -47.96
N LEU A 23 29.07 -12.73 -48.60
CA LEU A 23 29.26 -11.31 -48.25
C LEU A 23 28.69 -10.86 -46.88
N ALA A 24 29.27 -9.79 -46.31
CA ALA A 24 28.58 -8.50 -45.99
C ALA A 24 29.56 -7.53 -45.26
N LEU A 25 30.09 -6.50 -45.95
CA LEU A 25 29.73 -5.08 -45.83
C LEU A 25 29.63 -4.51 -44.40
N GLY A 26 30.55 -3.58 -44.08
CA GLY A 26 30.53 -2.77 -42.87
C GLY A 26 29.36 -1.79 -42.83
N LEU A 27 28.82 -1.60 -41.62
CA LEU A 27 27.82 -0.60 -41.31
C LEU A 27 28.26 0.18 -40.07
N THR A 28 28.41 1.49 -40.24
CA THR A 28 28.44 2.48 -39.16
C THR A 28 27.15 2.39 -38.35
N VAL A 29 27.24 2.08 -37.05
CA VAL A 29 26.10 2.15 -36.13
C VAL A 29 25.89 3.61 -35.73
N LEU A 30 24.97 4.27 -36.43
CA LEU A 30 24.32 5.47 -35.95
C LEU A 30 23.26 5.00 -34.94
N ALA A 31 23.47 5.28 -33.65
CA ALA A 31 22.47 4.99 -32.63
C ALA A 31 21.26 5.93 -32.83
N MET A 32 20.27 5.45 -33.57
CA MET A 32 18.93 6.04 -33.58
C MET A 32 18.28 5.72 -32.22
N LEU A 33 18.37 6.65 -31.28
CA LEU A 33 17.41 6.73 -30.18
C LEU A 33 16.06 7.12 -30.82
N GLY A 34 15.25 6.12 -31.17
CA GLY A 34 13.83 6.36 -31.41
C GLY A 34 13.17 6.81 -30.10
N PRO A 35 12.09 7.62 -30.15
CA PRO A 35 11.34 7.93 -28.93
C PRO A 35 10.92 6.62 -28.28
N VAL A 36 11.30 6.43 -27.03
CA VAL A 36 10.75 5.38 -26.17
C VAL A 36 9.24 5.66 -26.13
N ALA A 37 8.43 4.69 -26.54
CA ALA A 37 6.98 4.85 -26.40
C ALA A 37 6.67 5.01 -24.91
N PRO A 38 5.85 5.99 -24.49
CA PRO A 38 5.52 6.17 -23.08
C PRO A 38 4.99 4.86 -22.51
N GLY A 39 5.49 4.49 -21.33
CA GLY A 39 4.99 3.34 -20.59
C GLY A 39 3.51 3.53 -20.35
N ASN A 40 2.68 2.55 -20.71
CA ASN A 40 1.30 2.56 -20.23
C ASN A 40 1.37 2.16 -18.75
N ALA A 41 0.76 2.95 -17.87
CA ALA A 41 0.47 2.50 -16.52
C ALA A 41 -0.32 1.19 -16.60
N GLY A 42 -0.10 0.29 -15.63
CA GLY A 42 -1.00 -0.84 -15.45
C GLY A 42 -2.41 -0.31 -15.20
N ALA A 43 -3.42 -0.87 -15.86
CA ALA A 43 -4.79 -0.59 -15.45
C ALA A 43 -4.95 -0.98 -13.96
N ASP A 44 -5.60 -0.11 -13.18
CA ASP A 44 -5.96 -0.35 -11.77
C ASP A 44 -4.80 -0.30 -10.76
N THR A 45 -3.76 0.49 -11.04
CA THR A 45 -2.80 0.96 -10.03
C THR A 45 -3.38 2.10 -9.19
N ASP A 46 -2.78 2.41 -8.06
CA ASP A 46 -3.12 3.56 -7.21
C ASP A 46 -2.38 4.85 -7.62
N HIS A 47 -1.40 4.76 -8.50
CA HIS A 47 -0.56 5.89 -8.89
C HIS A 47 -0.22 5.92 -10.40
N LEU A 48 0.26 7.09 -10.83
CA LEU A 48 0.86 7.36 -12.13
C LEU A 48 2.26 7.94 -11.91
N ALA A 49 3.28 7.28 -12.46
CA ALA A 49 4.68 7.73 -12.38
C ALA A 49 5.06 8.69 -13.52
N ALA A 50 6.21 9.36 -13.37
CA ALA A 50 6.78 10.16 -14.44
C ALA A 50 7.05 9.31 -15.70
N GLY A 51 6.66 9.84 -16.87
CA GLY A 51 6.71 9.17 -18.17
C GLY A 51 5.46 8.33 -18.49
N GLU A 52 4.49 8.24 -17.59
CA GLU A 52 3.28 7.45 -17.77
C GLU A 52 2.04 8.28 -18.12
N SER A 53 1.07 7.61 -18.74
CA SER A 53 -0.21 8.23 -19.07
C SER A 53 -1.39 7.29 -18.81
N LEU A 54 -2.51 7.84 -18.34
CA LEU A 54 -3.83 7.23 -18.31
C LEU A 54 -4.64 7.65 -19.52
N ARG A 55 -4.83 6.72 -20.43
CA ARG A 55 -5.59 6.87 -21.67
C ARG A 55 -7.09 6.74 -21.42
N PRO A 56 -7.93 7.09 -22.40
CA PRO A 56 -9.37 6.92 -22.23
C PRO A 56 -9.76 5.46 -21.94
N ARG A 57 -10.57 5.29 -20.90
CA ARG A 57 -11.04 4.06 -20.25
C ARG A 57 -10.07 3.41 -19.27
N GLU A 58 -8.92 4.03 -19.00
CA GLU A 58 -8.03 3.60 -17.93
C GLU A 58 -8.37 4.32 -16.61
N SER A 59 -7.95 3.71 -15.51
CA SER A 59 -8.28 4.12 -14.15
C SER A 59 -7.09 4.00 -13.21
N LEU A 60 -7.11 4.82 -12.15
CA LEU A 60 -6.45 4.51 -10.90
C LEU A 60 -7.49 4.08 -9.87
N VAL A 61 -7.12 3.16 -9.00
CA VAL A 61 -7.95 2.66 -7.90
C VAL A 61 -7.16 2.86 -6.62
N SER A 62 -7.75 3.49 -5.61
CA SER A 62 -7.08 3.62 -4.31
C SER A 62 -6.76 2.24 -3.74
N PRO A 63 -5.70 2.06 -2.94
CA PRO A 63 -5.27 0.73 -2.48
C PRO A 63 -6.40 -0.12 -1.86
N GLY A 64 -7.25 0.51 -1.04
CA GLY A 64 -8.44 -0.04 -0.41
C GLY A 64 -9.70 -0.11 -1.29
N GLY A 65 -9.62 0.27 -2.56
CA GLY A 65 -10.70 0.16 -3.55
C GLY A 65 -11.87 1.11 -3.36
N THR A 66 -11.77 2.07 -2.44
CA THR A 66 -12.87 2.98 -2.07
C THR A 66 -13.03 4.13 -3.05
N SER A 67 -11.93 4.56 -3.67
CA SER A 67 -11.90 5.68 -4.60
C SER A 67 -11.34 5.27 -5.94
N VAL A 68 -11.90 5.82 -7.02
CA VAL A 68 -11.45 5.50 -8.39
C VAL A 68 -11.31 6.77 -9.20
N LEU A 69 -10.15 6.99 -9.80
CA LEU A 69 -9.96 7.97 -10.86
C LEU A 69 -10.20 7.30 -12.21
N VAL A 70 -10.97 7.95 -13.08
CA VAL A 70 -11.29 7.45 -14.42
C VAL A 70 -11.03 8.52 -15.46
N VAL A 71 -10.33 8.15 -16.54
CA VAL A 71 -10.27 8.95 -17.77
C VAL A 71 -11.35 8.47 -18.74
N GLY A 72 -12.46 9.18 -18.88
CA GLY A 72 -13.56 8.81 -19.76
C GLY A 72 -13.26 8.97 -21.26
N ALA A 73 -14.00 8.26 -22.11
CA ALA A 73 -13.87 8.32 -23.58
C ALA A 73 -14.04 9.73 -24.21
N SER A 74 -14.67 10.66 -23.49
CA SER A 74 -14.82 12.07 -23.84
C SER A 74 -13.58 12.93 -23.51
N GLY A 75 -12.56 12.34 -22.87
CA GLY A 75 -11.42 13.06 -22.28
C GLY A 75 -11.80 13.82 -21.01
N ARG A 76 -12.76 13.30 -20.23
CA ARG A 76 -13.09 13.79 -18.89
C ARG A 76 -12.33 12.94 -17.89
N VAL A 77 -11.64 13.57 -16.94
CA VAL A 77 -11.08 12.88 -15.78
C VAL A 77 -12.02 13.09 -14.61
N SER A 78 -12.36 12.03 -13.90
CA SER A 78 -13.26 12.09 -12.74
C SER A 78 -12.74 11.20 -11.62
N VAL A 79 -12.69 11.73 -10.40
CA VAL A 79 -12.50 10.94 -9.17
C VAL A 79 -13.88 10.65 -8.60
N TYR A 80 -14.14 9.36 -8.35
CA TYR A 80 -15.34 8.85 -7.74
C TYR A 80 -15.05 8.48 -6.29
N GLY A 81 -15.89 8.96 -5.38
CA GLY A 81 -15.87 8.53 -3.99
C GLY A 81 -16.46 7.12 -3.80
N PRO A 82 -16.44 6.59 -2.56
CA PRO A 82 -17.01 5.30 -2.19
C PRO A 82 -18.54 5.27 -2.32
N GLY A 83 -19.21 6.42 -2.26
CA GLY A 83 -20.64 6.53 -2.59
C GLY A 83 -20.93 6.48 -4.10
N GLY A 84 -19.89 6.42 -4.93
CA GLY A 84 -19.97 6.52 -6.39
C GLY A 84 -20.34 7.93 -6.91
N ASP A 85 -20.38 8.92 -6.03
CA ASP A 85 -20.46 10.33 -6.39
C ASP A 85 -19.15 10.81 -7.00
N VAL A 86 -19.26 11.70 -8.00
CA VAL A 86 -18.08 12.35 -8.58
C VAL A 86 -17.67 13.48 -7.64
N VAL A 87 -16.58 13.28 -6.90
CA VAL A 87 -16.04 14.26 -5.95
C VAL A 87 -15.14 15.29 -6.61
N TRP A 88 -14.53 14.94 -7.75
CA TRP A 88 -13.72 15.86 -8.53
C TRP A 88 -13.73 15.51 -10.01
N THR A 89 -13.64 16.52 -10.88
CA THR A 89 -13.58 16.30 -12.32
C THR A 89 -12.94 17.46 -13.10
N VAL A 90 -12.25 17.12 -14.20
CA VAL A 90 -11.70 18.07 -15.18
C VAL A 90 -11.94 17.58 -16.62
N GLY A 91 -11.98 18.51 -17.58
CA GLY A 91 -12.05 18.19 -19.01
C GLY A 91 -13.42 17.71 -19.54
N GLY A 92 -13.41 16.86 -20.57
CA GLY A 92 -14.61 16.22 -21.14
C GLY A 92 -15.08 16.69 -22.52
N ARG A 93 -14.25 17.42 -23.27
CA ARG A 93 -14.56 17.92 -24.62
C ARG A 93 -13.55 17.49 -25.70
N SER A 94 -12.64 16.57 -25.38
CA SER A 94 -11.62 16.09 -26.31
C SER A 94 -11.49 14.58 -26.22
N ARG A 95 -12.14 13.88 -27.16
CA ARG A 95 -12.01 12.42 -27.26
C ARG A 95 -10.55 12.06 -27.53
N GLY A 96 -10.05 11.06 -26.82
CA GLY A 96 -8.66 10.64 -26.95
C GLY A 96 -7.68 11.43 -26.09
N ALA A 97 -8.14 12.35 -25.23
CA ALA A 97 -7.26 12.97 -24.25
C ALA A 97 -6.82 11.95 -23.18
N ALA A 98 -5.57 12.06 -22.73
CA ALA A 98 -4.98 11.23 -21.69
C ALA A 98 -4.52 12.12 -20.53
N LEU A 99 -4.63 11.65 -19.30
CA LEU A 99 -3.94 12.27 -18.16
C LEU A 99 -2.50 11.78 -18.21
N GLU A 100 -1.55 12.68 -18.28
CA GLU A 100 -0.14 12.38 -18.51
C GLU A 100 0.69 13.04 -17.42
N LEU A 101 1.62 12.29 -16.86
CA LEU A 101 2.71 12.81 -16.04
C LEU A 101 3.98 12.57 -16.83
N ASP A 102 4.52 13.61 -17.45
CA ASP A 102 5.68 13.44 -18.35
C ASP A 102 6.99 13.14 -17.60
N ASP A 103 8.04 12.74 -18.33
CA ASP A 103 9.36 12.41 -17.75
C ASP A 103 10.00 13.62 -17.03
N GLU A 104 9.59 14.83 -17.41
CA GLU A 104 10.03 16.05 -16.78
C GLU A 104 9.29 16.33 -15.47
N GLY A 105 8.12 15.73 -15.23
CA GLY A 105 7.31 15.88 -14.03
C GLY A 105 6.20 16.93 -14.13
N HIS A 106 5.69 17.20 -15.33
CA HIS A 106 4.49 18.00 -15.55
C HIS A 106 3.25 17.11 -15.60
N LEU A 107 2.29 17.39 -14.72
CA LEU A 107 0.98 16.75 -14.77
C LEU A 107 0.05 17.52 -15.71
N GLY A 108 -0.63 16.83 -16.63
CA GLY A 108 -1.60 17.47 -17.49
C GLY A 108 -2.58 16.53 -18.18
N LEU A 109 -3.78 17.04 -18.48
CA LEU A 109 -4.70 16.39 -19.40
C LEU A 109 -4.32 16.79 -20.82
N VAL A 110 -3.73 15.88 -21.59
CA VAL A 110 -3.19 16.16 -22.92
C VAL A 110 -4.12 15.63 -24.00
N GLY A 111 -4.51 16.49 -24.93
CA GLY A 111 -5.34 16.16 -26.08
C GLY A 111 -4.53 15.67 -27.29
N ARG A 112 -5.24 15.24 -28.34
CA ARG A 112 -4.60 14.84 -29.61
C ARG A 112 -3.67 15.92 -30.15
N GLY A 113 -2.46 15.52 -30.54
CA GLY A 113 -1.42 16.42 -31.05
C GLY A 113 -0.58 17.11 -29.97
N GLY A 114 -0.63 16.66 -28.71
CA GLY A 114 0.21 17.16 -27.62
C GLY A 114 -0.32 18.47 -26.99
N ARG A 115 -1.57 18.84 -27.25
CA ARG A 115 -2.14 20.07 -26.68
C ARG A 115 -2.59 19.84 -25.24
N THR A 116 -1.97 20.52 -24.29
CA THR A 116 -2.43 20.56 -22.90
C THR A 116 -3.81 21.20 -22.80
N LEU A 117 -4.76 20.49 -22.20
CA LEU A 117 -6.15 20.89 -21.99
C LEU A 117 -6.41 21.32 -20.54
N TRP A 118 -5.63 20.81 -19.61
CA TRP A 118 -5.66 21.14 -18.19
C TRP A 118 -4.31 20.76 -17.54
N THR A 119 -3.92 21.48 -16.49
CA THR A 119 -2.75 21.23 -15.64
C THR A 119 -3.08 21.78 -14.24
N PRO A 120 -2.56 21.21 -13.12
CA PRO A 120 -2.76 21.77 -11.79
C PRO A 120 -2.06 23.13 -11.65
N ASP A 121 -2.59 23.99 -10.77
CA ASP A 121 -2.00 25.30 -10.48
C ASP A 121 -0.84 25.15 -9.50
N LEU A 122 0.38 25.05 -10.05
CA LEU A 122 1.63 24.77 -9.31
C LEU A 122 2.65 25.91 -9.36
N GLY A 123 2.32 27.05 -9.99
CA GLY A 123 3.31 28.10 -10.26
C GLY A 123 4.37 27.63 -11.28
N GLU A 124 5.56 27.24 -10.80
CA GLU A 124 6.60 26.60 -11.63
C GLU A 124 6.17 25.16 -11.93
N GLY A 125 5.43 24.94 -13.02
CA GLY A 125 4.61 23.74 -13.29
C GLY A 125 5.31 22.37 -13.40
N ARG A 126 6.56 22.23 -12.95
CA ARG A 126 7.35 20.99 -12.95
C ARG A 126 7.61 20.51 -11.52
N VAL A 127 7.40 19.24 -11.25
CA VAL A 127 7.72 18.59 -9.97
C VAL A 127 8.80 17.53 -10.20
N VAL A 128 9.93 17.63 -9.50
CA VAL A 128 11.04 16.68 -9.66
C VAL A 128 10.66 15.35 -8.99
N GLY A 129 10.88 14.23 -9.69
CA GLY A 129 10.53 12.89 -9.18
C GLY A 129 9.03 12.72 -8.94
N ALA A 130 8.21 13.42 -9.72
CA ALA A 130 6.77 13.49 -9.52
C ALA A 130 6.11 12.11 -9.53
N ARG A 131 5.14 11.93 -8.63
CA ARG A 131 4.17 10.83 -8.67
C ARG A 131 2.79 11.35 -8.36
N LEU A 132 1.82 11.03 -9.21
CA LEU A 132 0.40 11.26 -8.93
C LEU A 132 -0.15 10.02 -8.23
N GLU A 133 -0.84 10.17 -7.11
CA GLU A 133 -1.32 9.06 -6.28
C GLU A 133 -2.76 9.31 -5.84
N LEU A 134 -3.62 8.31 -6.01
CA LEU A 134 -4.99 8.29 -5.48
C LEU A 134 -4.98 7.53 -4.16
N ARG A 135 -5.13 8.27 -3.06
CA ARG A 135 -5.08 7.73 -1.71
C ARG A 135 -6.42 7.14 -1.26
N ASP A 136 -6.40 6.35 -0.19
CA ASP A 136 -7.58 5.69 0.37
C ASP A 136 -8.54 6.63 1.10
N ASP A 137 -8.05 7.78 1.56
CA ASP A 137 -8.90 8.88 1.96
C ASP A 137 -9.70 9.45 0.78
N GLY A 138 -9.36 9.12 -0.47
CA GLY A 138 -10.03 9.59 -1.67
C GLY A 138 -9.51 10.92 -2.20
N ASP A 139 -8.38 11.42 -1.69
CA ASP A 139 -7.66 12.52 -2.29
C ASP A 139 -6.72 12.03 -3.41
N LEU A 140 -6.71 12.77 -4.51
CA LEU A 140 -5.72 12.61 -5.58
C LEU A 140 -4.62 13.65 -5.36
N VAL A 141 -3.41 13.19 -5.11
CA VAL A 141 -2.27 14.03 -4.74
C VAL A 141 -1.14 13.94 -5.76
N LEU A 142 -0.45 15.05 -5.98
CA LEU A 142 0.84 15.05 -6.64
C LEU A 142 1.92 15.16 -5.57
N LEU A 143 2.88 14.23 -5.61
CA LEU A 143 4.01 14.15 -4.70
C LEU A 143 5.30 14.54 -5.41
N ASP A 144 6.24 15.12 -4.67
CA ASP A 144 7.64 15.29 -5.12
C ASP A 144 8.53 14.08 -4.77
N ASP A 145 9.82 14.16 -5.11
CA ASP A 145 10.83 13.13 -4.85
C ASP A 145 11.07 12.83 -3.36
N THR A 146 10.66 13.74 -2.47
CA THR A 146 10.70 13.54 -1.02
C THR A 146 9.43 12.91 -0.46
N GLY A 147 8.38 12.80 -1.28
CA GLY A 147 7.04 12.35 -0.88
C GLY A 147 6.16 13.47 -0.33
N ALA A 148 6.58 14.74 -0.40
CA ALA A 148 5.76 15.85 0.05
C ALA A 148 4.64 16.13 -0.96
N THR A 149 3.44 16.43 -0.45
CA THR A 149 2.28 16.76 -1.30
C THR A 149 2.38 18.19 -1.78
N VAL A 150 2.55 18.37 -3.10
CA VAL A 150 2.70 19.69 -3.74
C VAL A 150 1.39 20.18 -4.37
N TRP A 151 0.47 19.25 -4.66
CA TRP A 151 -0.90 19.55 -5.07
C TRP A 151 -1.84 18.44 -4.64
N ALA A 152 -3.10 18.79 -4.41
CA ALA A 152 -4.15 17.85 -4.06
C ALA A 152 -5.50 18.30 -4.63
N THR A 153 -6.39 17.35 -4.87
CA THR A 153 -7.77 17.64 -5.25
C THR A 153 -8.62 18.17 -4.10
N GLY A 154 -8.21 17.91 -2.85
CA GLY A 154 -8.95 18.25 -1.64
C GLY A 154 -10.19 17.38 -1.45
N THR A 155 -10.19 16.15 -1.98
CA THR A 155 -11.35 15.25 -1.99
C THR A 155 -11.33 14.19 -0.90
N ALA A 156 -10.41 14.31 0.07
CA ALA A 156 -10.36 13.41 1.22
C ALA A 156 -11.75 13.30 1.90
N GLN A 157 -12.29 12.08 1.89
CA GLN A 157 -13.64 11.67 2.28
C GLN A 157 -13.87 11.69 3.79
N ARG A 158 -12.81 11.49 4.59
CA ARG A 158 -12.88 11.49 6.05
C ARG A 158 -11.74 12.32 6.61
N SER A 159 -12.10 13.24 7.49
CA SER A 159 -11.12 14.08 8.15
C SER A 159 -10.20 13.19 9.00
N SER A 160 -8.90 13.29 8.76
CA SER A 160 -7.88 12.84 9.71
C SER A 160 -7.66 13.87 10.82
N THR A 161 -8.32 15.03 10.74
CA THR A 161 -8.12 16.15 11.66
C THR A 161 -9.43 16.65 12.28
N LEU A 162 -9.33 17.19 13.49
CA LEU A 162 -10.38 17.96 14.16
C LEU A 162 -9.83 19.34 14.53
N ALA A 163 -10.32 20.38 13.88
CA ALA A 163 -9.97 21.75 14.21
C ALA A 163 -10.66 22.22 15.51
N ALA A 164 -10.10 23.25 16.15
CA ALA A 164 -10.70 23.90 17.31
C ALA A 164 -12.15 24.36 17.03
N GLY A 165 -13.05 24.11 17.98
CA GLY A 165 -14.49 24.29 17.85
C GLY A 165 -15.24 23.08 17.26
N GLY A 166 -14.53 22.01 16.86
CA GLY A 166 -15.11 20.82 16.24
C GLY A 166 -15.56 19.73 17.22
N SER A 167 -16.34 18.78 16.72
CA SER A 167 -16.70 17.53 17.41
C SER A 167 -16.55 16.29 16.50
N VAL A 168 -16.20 15.16 17.10
CA VAL A 168 -16.38 13.81 16.53
C VAL A 168 -17.61 13.20 17.22
N LEU A 169 -18.59 12.81 16.42
CA LEU A 169 -19.87 12.24 16.88
C LEU A 169 -19.97 10.75 16.52
N PRO A 170 -20.88 9.99 17.17
CA PRO A 170 -21.18 8.64 16.74
C PRO A 170 -21.57 8.58 15.26
N GLY A 171 -20.87 7.73 14.50
CA GLY A 171 -21.05 7.59 13.05
C GLY A 171 -20.23 8.57 12.19
N GLN A 172 -19.44 9.47 12.80
CA GLN A 172 -18.57 10.41 12.12
C GLN A 172 -17.12 10.24 12.62
N PRO A 173 -16.44 9.12 12.30
CA PRO A 173 -15.09 8.88 12.80
C PRO A 173 -14.06 9.79 12.14
N LEU A 174 -12.91 9.96 12.80
CA LEU A 174 -11.68 10.35 12.10
C LEU A 174 -11.01 9.09 11.56
N THR A 175 -10.35 9.22 10.42
CA THR A 175 -9.62 8.11 9.78
C THR A 175 -8.23 8.61 9.40
N SER A 176 -7.19 7.81 9.64
CA SER A 176 -5.84 8.15 9.19
C SER A 176 -5.82 8.30 7.67
N PRO A 177 -4.95 9.16 7.10
CA PRO A 177 -4.83 9.32 5.66
C PRO A 177 -4.65 8.00 4.88
N ASP A 178 -3.91 7.04 5.43
CA ASP A 178 -3.74 5.69 4.88
C ASP A 178 -4.96 4.76 5.05
N GLY A 179 -6.00 5.19 5.77
CA GLY A 179 -7.22 4.43 5.99
C GLY A 179 -7.14 3.35 7.07
N ARG A 180 -5.98 3.15 7.70
CA ARG A 180 -5.68 1.97 8.54
C ARG A 180 -6.05 2.16 10.01
N HIS A 181 -6.20 3.39 10.47
CA HIS A 181 -6.55 3.72 11.84
C HIS A 181 -7.85 4.51 11.89
N VAL A 182 -8.71 4.22 12.85
CA VAL A 182 -10.03 4.85 12.96
C VAL A 182 -10.31 5.27 14.39
N LEU A 183 -10.47 6.58 14.61
CA LEU A 183 -10.91 7.13 15.90
C LEU A 183 -12.43 7.30 15.87
N VAL A 184 -13.13 6.51 16.68
CA VAL A 184 -14.60 6.45 16.69
C VAL A 184 -15.18 6.76 18.06
N VAL A 185 -16.27 7.54 18.08
CA VAL A 185 -17.17 7.61 19.24
C VAL A 185 -18.22 6.52 19.10
N ARG A 186 -18.21 5.54 20.00
CA ARG A 186 -19.20 4.45 20.03
C ARG A 186 -20.54 5.00 20.52
N ARG A 187 -21.66 4.40 20.09
CA ARG A 187 -23.00 4.74 20.58
C ARG A 187 -23.17 4.54 22.09
N THR A 188 -22.30 3.73 22.68
CA THR A 188 -22.25 3.49 24.12
C THR A 188 -21.57 4.61 24.89
N GLY A 189 -20.98 5.59 24.21
CA GLY A 189 -20.35 6.76 24.81
C GLY A 189 -18.84 6.66 25.00
N ASN A 190 -18.23 5.52 24.67
CA ASN A 190 -16.79 5.37 24.69
C ASN A 190 -16.14 5.89 23.39
N VAL A 191 -14.99 6.55 23.49
CA VAL A 191 -14.17 6.92 22.34
C VAL A 191 -13.03 5.92 22.22
N VAL A 192 -12.90 5.31 21.05
CA VAL A 192 -11.96 4.22 20.80
C VAL A 192 -11.16 4.51 19.55
N LEU A 193 -9.84 4.39 19.66
CA LEU A 193 -8.96 4.29 18.50
C LEU A 193 -8.84 2.82 18.13
N LEU A 194 -9.20 2.49 16.90
CA LEU A 194 -9.03 1.17 16.32
C LEU A 194 -7.76 1.15 15.46
N GLY A 195 -6.97 0.09 15.61
CA GLY A 195 -5.83 -0.19 14.73
C GLY A 195 -6.25 -0.86 13.43
N PRO A 196 -5.26 -1.24 12.58
CA PRO A 196 -5.50 -1.87 11.28
C PRO A 196 -6.20 -3.23 11.39
N ASP A 197 -6.00 -3.93 12.51
CA ASP A 197 -6.65 -5.18 12.90
C ASP A 197 -8.06 -4.98 13.50
N SER A 198 -8.59 -3.75 13.46
CA SER A 198 -9.84 -3.36 14.11
C SER A 198 -9.88 -3.57 15.63
N ARG A 199 -8.74 -3.79 16.29
CA ARG A 199 -8.69 -3.87 17.75
C ARG A 199 -8.54 -2.51 18.39
N PRO A 200 -9.11 -2.30 19.58
CA PRO A 200 -8.86 -1.10 20.37
C PRO A 200 -7.38 -0.96 20.72
N ARG A 201 -6.73 0.12 20.24
CA ARG A 201 -5.38 0.53 20.65
C ARG A 201 -5.40 1.56 21.77
N TRP A 202 -6.48 2.35 21.84
CA TRP A 202 -6.73 3.30 22.92
C TRP A 202 -8.23 3.47 23.18
N SER A 203 -8.59 3.82 24.41
CA SER A 203 -9.97 4.03 24.84
C SER A 203 -10.06 5.16 25.88
N SER A 204 -11.05 6.03 25.77
CA SER A 204 -11.35 7.06 26.79
C SER A 204 -11.97 6.48 28.07
N ALA A 205 -12.49 5.24 28.00
CA ALA A 205 -13.17 4.54 29.08
C ALA A 205 -14.42 5.28 29.61
N THR A 206 -15.16 5.94 28.71
CA THR A 206 -16.34 6.77 29.01
C THR A 206 -17.68 6.07 28.73
N GLU A 207 -17.68 4.75 28.76
CA GLU A 207 -18.86 3.91 28.53
C GLU A 207 -20.03 4.33 29.45
N GLY A 208 -21.22 4.51 28.87
CA GLY A 208 -22.45 4.87 29.58
C GLY A 208 -22.61 6.36 29.91
N ALA A 209 -21.58 7.19 29.70
CA ALA A 209 -21.61 8.61 30.06
C ALA A 209 -21.28 9.55 28.89
N GLY A 210 -20.37 9.17 27.99
CA GLY A 210 -19.97 10.02 26.87
C GLY A 210 -20.98 10.05 25.72
N THR A 211 -20.89 11.08 24.88
CA THR A 211 -21.69 11.19 23.65
C THR A 211 -20.91 11.75 22.47
N ALA A 212 -19.83 12.51 22.71
CA ALA A 212 -19.01 13.12 21.67
C ALA A 212 -17.59 13.38 22.18
N LEU A 213 -16.61 13.34 21.27
CA LEU A 213 -15.28 13.93 21.50
C LEU A 213 -15.30 15.36 20.94
N THR A 214 -14.90 16.35 21.72
CA THR A 214 -14.89 17.77 21.32
C THR A 214 -13.51 18.36 21.53
N LEU A 215 -13.09 19.24 20.61
CA LEU A 215 -11.99 20.15 20.80
C LEU A 215 -12.57 21.56 20.82
N ASP A 216 -12.61 22.21 21.97
CA ASP A 216 -13.18 23.57 22.05
C ASP A 216 -12.21 24.66 21.57
N ALA A 217 -12.71 25.90 21.46
CA ALA A 217 -11.96 27.03 20.95
C ALA A 217 -10.74 27.41 21.82
N ASP A 218 -10.80 27.08 23.12
CA ASP A 218 -9.72 27.29 24.06
C ASP A 218 -8.62 26.23 23.93
N GLY A 219 -8.88 25.16 23.16
CA GLY A 219 -7.93 24.08 22.90
C GLY A 219 -8.00 22.94 23.90
N VAL A 220 -9.13 22.75 24.58
CA VAL A 220 -9.36 21.60 25.46
C VAL A 220 -9.99 20.46 24.67
N LEU A 221 -9.28 19.33 24.60
CA LEU A 221 -9.81 18.07 24.08
C LEU A 221 -10.51 17.29 25.19
N ALA A 222 -11.80 17.00 25.01
CA ALA A 222 -12.64 16.35 26.02
C ALA A 222 -13.70 15.42 25.41
N VAL A 223 -14.04 14.34 26.12
CA VAL A 223 -15.29 13.60 25.87
C VAL A 223 -16.38 14.23 26.72
N ARG A 224 -17.53 14.53 26.12
CA ARG A 224 -18.66 15.20 26.79
C ARG A 224 -19.91 14.33 26.83
N ASP A 225 -20.66 14.44 27.91
CA ASP A 225 -21.99 13.84 28.08
C ASP A 225 -23.09 14.63 27.35
N ALA A 226 -24.33 14.14 27.43
CA ALA A 226 -25.49 14.75 26.78
C ALA A 226 -25.84 16.16 27.32
N GLN A 227 -25.34 16.52 28.51
CA GLN A 227 -25.52 17.82 29.14
C GLN A 227 -24.34 18.77 28.82
N GLY A 228 -23.32 18.29 28.09
CA GLY A 228 -22.13 19.04 27.71
C GLY A 228 -21.03 19.03 28.79
N ALA A 229 -21.22 18.32 29.90
CA ALA A 229 -20.19 18.19 30.92
C ALA A 229 -19.07 17.26 30.43
N ALA A 230 -17.83 17.63 30.73
CA ALA A 230 -16.68 16.80 30.37
C ALA A 230 -16.60 15.58 31.29
N VAL A 231 -16.66 14.38 30.70
CA VAL A 231 -16.51 13.09 31.39
C VAL A 231 -15.11 12.52 31.23
N TRP A 232 -14.32 13.04 30.28
CA TRP A 232 -12.89 12.76 30.12
C TRP A 232 -12.19 13.98 29.50
N THR A 233 -10.91 14.20 29.81
CA THR A 233 -10.06 15.22 29.18
C THR A 233 -8.63 14.72 29.04
N THR A 234 -7.80 15.37 28.23
CA THR A 234 -6.35 15.08 28.15
C THR A 234 -5.57 15.49 29.41
N HIS A 235 -6.18 16.27 30.31
CA HIS A 235 -5.54 16.89 31.48
C HIS A 235 -4.29 17.73 31.16
N ARG A 236 -4.19 18.24 29.93
CA ARG A 236 -3.13 19.16 29.50
C ARG A 236 -3.60 20.61 29.59
N ALA A 237 -2.63 21.53 29.66
CA ALA A 237 -2.93 22.95 29.57
C ALA A 237 -3.58 23.26 28.21
N ALA A 238 -4.64 24.06 28.24
CA ALA A 238 -5.36 24.45 27.04
C ALA A 238 -4.47 25.34 26.16
N VAL A 239 -4.39 25.03 24.86
CA VAL A 239 -3.63 25.81 23.88
C VAL A 239 -4.59 26.20 22.74
N PRO A 240 -5.07 27.46 22.71
CA PRO A 240 -6.00 27.91 21.69
C PRO A 240 -5.45 27.73 20.28
N GLY A 241 -6.31 27.35 19.34
CA GLY A 241 -5.95 27.07 17.94
C GLY A 241 -5.29 25.71 17.71
N SER A 242 -5.20 24.85 18.73
CA SER A 242 -4.75 23.47 18.54
C SER A 242 -5.65 22.68 17.59
N THR A 243 -5.08 21.66 16.96
CA THR A 243 -5.77 20.74 16.05
C THR A 243 -5.49 19.31 16.49
N LEU A 244 -6.53 18.46 16.58
CA LEU A 244 -6.34 17.01 16.75
C LEU A 244 -6.01 16.40 15.40
N VAL A 245 -5.01 15.53 15.32
CA VAL A 245 -4.58 14.86 14.10
C VAL A 245 -4.45 13.37 14.38
N LEU A 246 -5.12 12.54 13.58
CA LEU A 246 -4.88 11.10 13.50
C LEU A 246 -3.90 10.85 12.35
N ARG A 247 -2.71 10.34 12.69
CA ARG A 247 -1.60 10.11 11.76
C ARG A 247 -1.63 8.68 11.22
N ASP A 248 -0.88 8.43 10.15
CA ASP A 248 -0.73 7.10 9.53
C ASP A 248 -0.05 6.07 10.43
N ASP A 249 0.76 6.53 11.39
CA ASP A 249 1.33 5.67 12.44
C ASP A 249 0.28 5.21 13.45
N GLY A 250 -0.94 5.73 13.38
CA GLY A 250 -2.03 5.44 14.31
C GLY A 250 -2.06 6.32 15.54
N ASP A 251 -1.10 7.21 15.75
CA ASP A 251 -1.13 8.11 16.89
C ASP A 251 -2.13 9.24 16.68
N VAL A 252 -2.91 9.50 17.73
CA VAL A 252 -3.76 10.68 17.83
C VAL A 252 -3.02 11.77 18.60
N VAL A 253 -2.70 12.86 17.91
CA VAL A 253 -1.89 13.96 18.44
C VAL A 253 -2.68 15.25 18.47
N LEU A 254 -2.72 15.91 19.63
CA LEU A 254 -3.16 17.30 19.73
C LEU A 254 -1.96 18.20 19.46
N THR A 255 -2.01 18.94 18.34
CA THR A 255 -0.89 19.74 17.84
C THR A 255 -1.21 21.23 18.00
N ALA A 256 -0.27 21.99 18.56
CA ALA A 256 -0.38 23.44 18.70
C ALA A 256 -0.15 24.15 17.35
N PRO A 257 -0.51 25.44 17.22
CA PRO A 257 -0.30 26.21 15.98
C PRO A 257 1.16 26.32 15.51
N ASP A 258 2.12 26.17 16.42
CA ASP A 258 3.55 26.17 16.12
C ASP A 258 4.09 24.79 15.67
N GLY A 259 3.21 23.78 15.57
CA GLY A 259 3.54 22.41 15.20
C GLY A 259 3.99 21.52 16.36
N SER A 260 4.09 22.05 17.59
CA SER A 260 4.48 21.24 18.76
C SER A 260 3.34 20.34 19.25
N ALA A 261 3.67 19.14 19.75
CA ALA A 261 2.69 18.23 20.33
C ALA A 261 2.31 18.65 21.76
N VAL A 262 1.03 18.94 21.97
CA VAL A 262 0.43 19.25 23.29
C VAL A 262 0.07 17.98 24.05
N TRP A 263 -0.44 16.98 23.31
CA TRP A 263 -0.81 15.67 23.83
C TRP A 263 -0.67 14.63 22.71
N SER A 264 -0.34 13.40 23.08
CA SER A 264 -0.34 12.23 22.20
C SER A 264 -1.01 11.08 22.92
N SER A 265 -1.73 10.25 22.17
CA SER A 265 -2.32 9.01 22.66
C SER A 265 -1.27 7.95 23.00
N GLY A 266 -0.04 8.11 22.47
CA GLY A 266 1.06 7.16 22.65
C GLY A 266 0.84 5.84 21.92
N THR A 267 -0.02 5.83 20.89
CA THR A 267 -0.38 4.63 20.14
C THR A 267 0.31 4.48 18.79
N GLY A 268 1.16 5.44 18.45
CA GLY A 268 1.94 5.43 17.21
C GLY A 268 2.77 4.14 17.09
N LEU A 269 2.56 3.44 15.99
CA LEU A 269 3.42 2.35 15.57
C LEU A 269 4.76 2.94 15.09
N GLY A 270 5.85 2.36 15.56
CA GLY A 270 7.19 2.58 15.08
C GLY A 270 7.34 2.14 13.62
N PRO A 271 8.48 2.48 12.98
CA PRO A 271 8.70 2.12 11.59
C PRO A 271 8.72 0.59 11.43
N ALA A 272 8.15 0.11 10.33
CA ALA A 272 8.15 -1.32 9.99
C ALA A 272 9.47 -1.79 9.36
N SER A 273 10.46 -0.90 9.18
CA SER A 273 11.73 -1.27 8.56
C SER A 273 12.92 -0.49 9.09
N LEU A 274 14.09 -1.13 9.02
CA LEU A 274 15.40 -0.57 9.31
C LEU A 274 16.29 -0.75 8.05
N PRO A 275 16.52 0.31 7.26
CA PRO A 275 17.38 0.26 6.08
C PRO A 275 18.88 0.28 6.44
N VAL A 276 19.74 0.05 5.43
CA VAL A 276 21.18 0.35 5.54
C VAL A 276 21.36 1.81 5.99
N ASP A 277 22.33 2.04 6.89
CA ASP A 277 22.71 3.34 7.47
C ASP A 277 21.78 3.90 8.57
N ALA A 278 20.61 3.28 8.79
CA ALA A 278 19.81 3.51 9.98
C ALA A 278 20.24 2.56 11.11
N ALA A 279 20.05 3.02 12.35
CA ALA A 279 20.27 2.22 13.54
C ALA A 279 19.01 2.23 14.41
N LEU A 280 18.62 1.06 14.93
CA LEU A 280 17.72 0.98 16.06
C LEU A 280 18.56 1.09 17.32
N THR A 281 18.34 2.12 18.14
CA THR A 281 19.09 2.33 19.40
C THR A 281 18.29 1.87 20.61
N GLU A 282 18.97 1.66 21.74
CA GLU A 282 18.33 1.32 23.01
C GLU A 282 17.08 2.18 23.29
N GLY A 283 15.97 1.51 23.64
CA GLY A 283 14.66 2.12 23.91
C GLY A 283 13.78 2.32 22.67
N GLN A 284 14.29 2.06 21.47
CA GLN A 284 13.51 2.10 20.24
C GLN A 284 12.97 0.72 19.87
N ARG A 285 11.93 0.71 19.02
CA ARG A 285 11.36 -0.50 18.46
C ARG A 285 11.00 -0.32 16.97
N LEU A 286 10.90 -1.43 16.27
CA LEU A 286 10.20 -1.53 14.99
C LEU A 286 8.85 -2.20 15.23
N ASP A 287 7.81 -1.77 14.51
CA ASP A 287 6.47 -2.35 14.64
C ASP A 287 5.99 -2.93 13.31
N GLY A 288 5.36 -4.10 13.38
CA GLY A 288 4.67 -4.70 12.25
C GLY A 288 3.49 -3.84 11.81
N PRO A 289 3.06 -3.96 10.55
CA PRO A 289 2.00 -3.13 9.99
C PRO A 289 0.70 -3.24 10.80
N ASP A 290 0.31 -4.43 11.23
CA ASP A 290 -0.91 -4.65 12.03
C ASP A 290 -0.79 -4.16 13.48
N GLY A 291 0.43 -3.90 13.97
CA GLY A 291 0.72 -3.51 15.33
C GLY A 291 0.75 -4.65 16.35
N HIS A 292 0.83 -5.91 15.89
CA HIS A 292 1.01 -7.08 16.77
C HIS A 292 2.48 -7.45 16.95
N LEU A 293 3.27 -7.33 15.89
CA LEU A 293 4.68 -7.69 15.92
C LEU A 293 5.53 -6.48 16.36
N HIS A 294 6.44 -6.69 17.30
CA HIS A 294 7.33 -5.65 17.83
C HIS A 294 8.75 -6.20 17.92
N LEU A 295 9.73 -5.50 17.35
CA LEU A 295 11.14 -5.76 17.57
C LEU A 295 11.70 -4.67 18.49
N ASP A 296 11.83 -4.99 19.77
CA ASP A 296 12.24 -4.07 20.82
C ASP A 296 13.73 -4.24 21.13
N LEU A 297 14.46 -3.13 21.17
CA LEU A 297 15.85 -3.10 21.62
C LEU A 297 15.95 -2.46 23.00
N ALA A 298 16.30 -3.26 24.00
CA ALA A 298 16.61 -2.83 25.36
C ALA A 298 18.07 -3.17 25.72
N ALA A 299 18.56 -2.63 26.84
CA ALA A 299 19.91 -2.92 27.32
C ALA A 299 20.12 -4.42 27.61
N ASP A 300 19.08 -5.12 28.05
CA ASP A 300 19.13 -6.52 28.45
C ASP A 300 18.83 -7.50 27.31
N ALA A 301 18.14 -7.08 26.24
CA ALA A 301 17.85 -7.93 25.10
C ALA A 301 17.43 -7.16 23.84
N LEU A 302 17.63 -7.82 22.68
CA LEU A 302 16.87 -7.56 21.46
C LEU A 302 15.81 -8.66 21.33
N THR A 303 14.53 -8.30 21.35
CA THR A 303 13.43 -9.28 21.35
C THR A 303 12.42 -8.99 20.25
N LEU A 304 11.99 -10.05 19.57
CA LEU A 304 10.83 -10.03 18.69
C LEU A 304 9.63 -10.58 19.46
N ARG A 305 8.55 -9.82 19.53
CA ARG A 305 7.34 -10.13 20.28
C ARG A 305 6.13 -10.05 19.38
N TYR A 306 5.20 -10.99 19.53
CA TYR A 306 3.86 -10.92 18.95
C TYR A 306 2.86 -10.73 20.10
N ASP A 307 2.22 -9.57 20.17
CA ASP A 307 1.49 -9.08 21.35
C ASP A 307 2.36 -9.25 22.63
N ASP A 308 1.89 -10.06 23.58
CA ASP A 308 2.59 -10.34 24.83
C ASP A 308 3.58 -11.52 24.75
N THR A 309 3.62 -12.22 23.61
CA THR A 309 4.43 -13.44 23.45
C THR A 309 5.78 -13.12 22.84
N THR A 310 6.87 -13.44 23.53
CA THR A 310 8.22 -13.37 22.92
C THR A 310 8.40 -14.54 21.96
N VAL A 311 8.56 -14.25 20.67
CA VAL A 311 8.73 -15.26 19.62
C VAL A 311 10.20 -15.55 19.35
N TRP A 312 11.08 -14.57 19.59
CA TRP A 312 12.52 -14.73 19.44
C TRP A 312 13.28 -13.70 20.28
N ALA A 313 14.49 -14.05 20.69
CA ALA A 313 15.44 -13.13 21.32
C ALA A 313 16.83 -13.35 20.75
N ALA A 314 17.61 -12.27 20.62
CA ALA A 314 19.01 -12.39 20.27
C ALA A 314 19.76 -13.20 21.34
N PRO A 315 20.75 -14.02 20.95
CA PRO A 315 21.47 -14.88 21.89
C PRO A 315 22.43 -14.11 22.82
N ALA A 316 22.59 -12.79 22.62
CA ALA A 316 23.43 -11.93 23.44
C ALA A 316 22.72 -10.59 23.70
N ALA A 317 22.85 -10.12 24.94
CA ALA A 317 22.43 -8.78 25.34
C ALA A 317 23.47 -7.75 24.88
N PRO A 318 23.04 -6.58 24.37
CA PRO A 318 23.97 -5.52 23.96
C PRO A 318 24.51 -4.69 25.13
N GLY A 319 23.83 -4.71 26.28
CA GLY A 319 24.13 -3.80 27.39
C GLY A 319 23.68 -2.35 27.11
N PRO A 320 23.91 -1.45 28.08
CA PRO A 320 23.57 -0.03 27.93
C PRO A 320 24.28 0.62 26.74
N GLY A 321 23.57 1.45 25.99
CA GLY A 321 24.06 2.09 24.76
C GLY A 321 24.05 1.19 23.53
N GLY A 322 23.42 0.03 23.61
CA GLY A 322 23.30 -0.92 22.50
C GLY A 322 22.62 -0.36 21.26
N SER A 323 22.99 -0.89 20.09
CA SER A 323 22.31 -0.57 18.82
C SER A 323 22.30 -1.73 17.83
N LEU A 324 21.27 -1.80 17.00
CA LEU A 324 21.11 -2.77 15.92
C LEU A 324 21.27 -2.06 14.57
N HIS A 325 22.06 -2.65 13.67
CA HIS A 325 22.42 -2.05 12.38
C HIS A 325 22.22 -3.05 11.24
N VAL A 326 21.68 -2.59 10.12
CA VAL A 326 21.83 -3.28 8.84
C VAL A 326 23.05 -2.71 8.14
N ARG A 327 24.06 -3.55 7.93
CA ARG A 327 25.33 -3.17 7.31
C ARG A 327 25.21 -3.23 5.79
N GLY A 328 25.98 -2.40 5.09
CA GLY A 328 26.02 -2.38 3.62
C GLY A 328 26.51 -3.68 2.96
N ASP A 329 27.11 -4.60 3.73
CA ASP A 329 27.46 -5.94 3.30
C ASP A 329 26.29 -6.94 3.40
N GLY A 330 25.14 -6.52 3.94
CA GLY A 330 23.93 -7.32 4.11
C GLY A 330 23.78 -8.01 5.45
N ARG A 331 24.65 -7.73 6.43
CA ARG A 331 24.51 -8.31 7.78
C ARG A 331 23.64 -7.45 8.68
N LEU A 332 22.83 -8.11 9.49
CA LEU A 332 22.22 -7.51 10.68
C LEU A 332 23.20 -7.70 11.84
N VAL A 333 23.58 -6.61 12.52
CA VAL A 333 24.60 -6.63 13.58
C VAL A 333 24.08 -5.90 14.81
N LEU A 334 24.05 -6.60 15.94
CA LEU A 334 23.81 -6.02 17.26
C LEU A 334 25.16 -5.65 17.87
N VAL A 335 25.32 -4.39 18.25
CA VAL A 335 26.54 -3.85 18.87
C VAL A 335 26.26 -3.37 20.29
N ASP A 336 27.27 -3.49 21.16
CA ASP A 336 27.26 -2.90 22.49
C ASP A 336 27.55 -1.39 22.48
N GLY A 337 27.46 -0.75 23.64
CA GLY A 337 27.74 0.69 23.80
C GLY A 337 29.17 1.12 23.49
N ASP A 338 30.12 0.18 23.41
CA ASP A 338 31.50 0.43 22.97
C ASP A 338 31.69 0.22 21.45
N GLY A 339 30.62 -0.15 20.73
CA GLY A 339 30.63 -0.42 19.29
C GLY A 339 31.16 -1.81 18.91
N ARG A 340 31.28 -2.75 19.85
CA ARG A 340 31.67 -4.14 19.55
C ARG A 340 30.44 -4.95 19.17
N ALA A 341 30.56 -5.75 18.11
CA ALA A 341 29.50 -6.68 17.73
C ALA A 341 29.35 -7.79 18.77
N VAL A 342 28.17 -7.88 19.39
CA VAL A 342 27.80 -8.93 20.35
C VAL A 342 27.03 -10.06 19.67
N TRP A 343 26.36 -9.77 18.56
CA TRP A 343 25.68 -10.75 17.71
C TRP A 343 25.56 -10.22 16.28
N GLY A 344 25.44 -11.13 15.31
CA GLY A 344 25.05 -10.75 13.96
C GLY A 344 24.75 -11.94 13.07
N THR A 345 24.09 -11.68 11.94
CA THR A 345 23.77 -12.69 10.95
C THR A 345 25.02 -13.08 10.13
N PRO A 346 25.03 -14.28 9.52
CA PRO A 346 26.08 -14.67 8.59
C PRO A 346 26.23 -13.69 7.43
N ALA A 347 27.46 -13.51 6.93
CA ALA A 347 27.69 -12.69 5.74
C ALA A 347 27.16 -13.41 4.50
N PRO A 348 26.36 -12.74 3.64
CA PRO A 348 25.96 -13.32 2.37
C PRO A 348 27.14 -13.40 1.39
N GLU A 349 27.16 -14.45 0.55
CA GLU A 349 28.18 -14.59 -0.49
C GLU A 349 28.08 -13.44 -1.50
N GLY A 350 29.20 -12.73 -1.73
CA GLY A 350 29.25 -11.60 -2.66
C GLY A 350 28.73 -10.26 -2.11
N GLY A 351 28.21 -10.24 -0.87
CA GLY A 351 27.61 -9.06 -0.26
C GLY A 351 26.21 -8.74 -0.80
N ALA A 352 25.41 -8.02 -0.01
CA ALA A 352 24.05 -7.66 -0.37
C ALA A 352 23.76 -6.16 -0.16
N PRO A 353 24.06 -5.30 -1.16
CA PRO A 353 23.73 -3.89 -1.08
C PRO A 353 22.21 -3.66 -1.09
N GLY A 354 21.78 -2.52 -0.54
CA GLY A 354 20.36 -2.18 -0.43
C GLY A 354 19.57 -3.05 0.55
N SER A 355 20.27 -3.71 1.48
CA SER A 355 19.62 -4.58 2.46
C SER A 355 18.74 -3.81 3.44
N ALA A 356 17.64 -4.41 3.88
CA ALA A 356 16.80 -3.85 4.92
C ALA A 356 16.20 -4.95 5.79
N LEU A 357 16.11 -4.69 7.09
CA LEU A 357 15.29 -5.48 8.00
C LEU A 357 13.87 -4.92 7.93
N ARG A 358 12.87 -5.79 7.77
CA ARG A 358 11.46 -5.43 7.72
C ARG A 358 10.67 -6.31 8.68
N LEU A 359 9.70 -5.73 9.37
CA LEU A 359 8.67 -6.46 10.07
C LEU A 359 7.44 -6.50 9.17
N ASP A 360 6.86 -7.68 9.02
CA ASP A 360 5.51 -7.83 8.50
C ASP A 360 4.60 -8.48 9.55
N ALA A 361 3.38 -8.87 9.18
CA ALA A 361 2.42 -9.48 10.10
C ALA A 361 2.88 -10.86 10.63
N ALA A 362 3.84 -11.50 9.96
CA ALA A 362 4.24 -12.88 10.22
C ALA A 362 5.67 -13.03 10.75
N GLY A 363 6.52 -11.99 10.68
CA GLY A 363 7.87 -12.11 11.18
C GLY A 363 8.79 -10.92 10.89
N ALA A 364 10.06 -11.10 11.26
CA ALA A 364 11.14 -10.18 10.94
C ALA A 364 12.01 -10.77 9.82
N LEU A 365 12.19 -10.01 8.75
CA LEU A 365 12.83 -10.45 7.51
C LEU A 365 13.93 -9.48 7.09
N LEU A 366 15.16 -9.97 6.99
CA LEU A 366 16.29 -9.27 6.38
C LEU A 366 16.37 -9.65 4.90
N THR A 367 16.19 -8.67 4.02
CA THR A 367 16.24 -8.84 2.57
C THR A 367 17.32 -7.98 1.96
N ALA A 368 17.94 -8.47 0.89
CA ALA A 368 18.81 -7.70 0.01
C ALA A 368 17.99 -6.79 -0.91
N GLY A 369 18.62 -5.77 -1.52
CA GLY A 369 17.94 -4.85 -2.44
C GLY A 369 17.39 -5.51 -3.71
N ASN A 370 17.82 -6.73 -4.03
CA ASN A 370 17.29 -7.55 -5.13
C ASN A 370 16.15 -8.50 -4.70
N GLY A 371 15.68 -8.40 -3.44
CA GLY A 371 14.63 -9.25 -2.88
C GLY A 371 15.11 -10.59 -2.31
N GLN A 372 16.42 -10.91 -2.38
CA GLN A 372 16.94 -12.14 -1.79
C GLN A 372 16.80 -12.10 -0.26
N GLU A 373 16.21 -13.15 0.32
CA GLU A 373 16.18 -13.35 1.76
C GLU A 373 17.58 -13.69 2.29
N LEU A 374 18.02 -12.94 3.30
CA LEU A 374 19.32 -13.10 3.95
C LEU A 374 19.18 -13.74 5.33
N TRP A 375 18.08 -13.45 6.03
CA TRP A 375 17.76 -13.97 7.35
C TRP A 375 16.29 -13.70 7.70
N ARG A 376 15.68 -14.58 8.51
CA ARG A 376 14.28 -14.49 8.90
C ARG A 376 14.04 -15.07 10.30
N VAL A 377 13.06 -14.52 10.99
CA VAL A 377 12.39 -15.11 12.15
C VAL A 377 10.89 -15.02 11.92
N ASP A 378 10.22 -16.17 11.87
CA ASP A 378 8.76 -16.25 11.76
C ASP A 378 8.10 -16.36 13.14
N VAL A 379 6.89 -15.83 13.25
CA VAL A 379 6.00 -16.04 14.37
C VAL A 379 5.47 -17.48 14.29
N PRO A 380 5.51 -18.26 15.39
CA PRO A 380 4.94 -19.60 15.40
C PRO A 380 3.45 -19.62 15.04
N ALA A 381 3.04 -20.60 14.21
CA ALA A 381 1.67 -20.67 13.69
C ALA A 381 0.60 -20.82 14.78
N ASP A 382 0.92 -21.44 15.91
CA ASP A 382 0.04 -21.56 17.07
C ASP A 382 -0.19 -20.22 17.79
N VAL A 383 0.82 -19.35 17.81
CA VAL A 383 0.70 -17.97 18.34
C VAL A 383 -0.22 -17.13 17.45
N LEU A 384 -0.06 -17.24 16.13
CA LEU A 384 -0.95 -16.57 15.16
C LEU A 384 -2.39 -17.08 15.26
N ALA A 385 -2.60 -18.41 15.32
CA ALA A 385 -3.92 -19.02 15.39
C ALA A 385 -4.67 -18.74 16.71
N ALA A 386 -3.96 -18.60 17.83
CA ALA A 386 -4.56 -18.23 19.11
C ALA A 386 -5.01 -16.75 19.13
N ALA A 387 -4.35 -15.89 18.35
CA ALA A 387 -4.69 -14.48 18.26
C ALA A 387 -5.94 -14.23 17.39
N THR A 388 -6.24 -15.04 16.39
CA THR A 388 -7.21 -14.71 15.32
C THR A 388 -8.65 -15.24 15.48
N ALA A 389 -9.11 -15.68 16.66
CA ALA A 389 -10.47 -16.24 16.78
C ALA A 389 -11.57 -15.22 17.21
N PRO A 390 -12.38 -14.71 16.27
CA PRO A 390 -13.82 -14.40 16.50
C PRO A 390 -14.74 -15.10 15.46
N PRO A 391 -16.09 -15.10 15.66
CA PRO A 391 -16.98 -15.99 14.91
C PRO A 391 -17.27 -15.46 13.49
N PRO A 392 -17.48 -16.33 12.48
CA PRO A 392 -17.92 -15.87 11.17
C PRO A 392 -19.36 -15.36 11.23
N ALA A 393 -19.60 -14.18 10.64
CA ALA A 393 -20.91 -13.89 10.06
C ALA A 393 -21.07 -14.80 8.83
N ASP A 394 -22.22 -15.46 8.67
CA ASP A 394 -22.47 -16.34 7.52
C ASP A 394 -22.59 -15.51 6.22
N CYS A 395 -21.61 -15.60 5.32
CA CYS A 395 -21.62 -14.88 4.05
C CYS A 395 -22.78 -15.26 3.12
N SER A 396 -23.44 -16.41 3.33
CA SER A 396 -24.60 -16.80 2.55
C SER A 396 -25.81 -15.88 2.76
N LEU A 397 -25.79 -15.07 3.81
CA LEU A 397 -26.84 -14.10 4.14
C LEU A 397 -26.74 -12.78 3.35
N VAL A 398 -25.67 -12.56 2.57
CA VAL A 398 -25.50 -11.35 1.75
C VAL A 398 -26.10 -11.57 0.36
N ASP A 399 -27.39 -11.27 0.23
CA ASP A 399 -28.20 -11.57 -0.94
C ASP A 399 -28.27 -10.43 -1.99
N GLY A 400 -27.73 -9.25 -1.68
CA GLY A 400 -27.68 -8.10 -2.59
C GLY A 400 -26.50 -7.14 -2.35
N PRO A 401 -26.40 -6.06 -3.15
CA PRO A 401 -25.41 -5.01 -2.96
C PRO A 401 -25.44 -4.42 -1.55
N VAL A 402 -24.26 -4.11 -1.03
CA VAL A 402 -24.09 -3.55 0.32
C VAL A 402 -23.41 -2.19 0.26
N GLY A 403 -23.78 -1.31 1.19
CA GLY A 403 -23.12 -0.03 1.37
C GLY A 403 -21.74 -0.18 2.02
N LEU A 404 -20.94 0.90 1.98
CA LEU A 404 -19.61 0.96 2.61
C LEU A 404 -19.67 0.58 4.09
N ASP A 405 -20.76 0.90 4.78
CA ASP A 405 -21.01 0.65 6.20
C ASP A 405 -21.11 -0.84 6.57
N ALA A 406 -21.37 -1.72 5.60
CA ALA A 406 -21.37 -3.17 5.78
C ALA A 406 -20.02 -3.82 5.42
N THR A 407 -19.01 -3.02 5.07
CA THR A 407 -17.69 -3.48 4.64
C THR A 407 -16.61 -3.07 5.63
N VAL A 408 -15.53 -3.84 5.63
CA VAL A 408 -14.33 -3.58 6.42
C VAL A 408 -13.11 -3.62 5.50
N LEU A 409 -12.06 -2.91 5.87
CA LEU A 409 -10.75 -3.04 5.23
C LEU A 409 -10.02 -4.16 5.96
N THR A 410 -9.49 -5.14 5.24
CA THR A 410 -8.62 -6.18 5.82
C THR A 410 -7.25 -5.61 6.15
N SER A 411 -6.42 -6.35 6.91
CA SER A 411 -5.07 -5.88 7.26
C SER A 411 -4.15 -5.78 6.02
N HIS A 412 -4.46 -6.56 4.97
CA HIS A 412 -3.81 -6.50 3.65
C HIS A 412 -4.44 -5.49 2.67
N GLY A 413 -5.30 -4.58 3.15
CA GLY A 413 -5.84 -3.49 2.34
C GLY A 413 -6.98 -3.89 1.39
N ALA A 414 -7.52 -5.10 1.49
CA ALA A 414 -8.68 -5.48 0.68
C ALA A 414 -9.96 -5.03 1.39
N ARG A 415 -10.82 -4.24 0.73
CA ARG A 415 -12.14 -3.94 1.29
C ARG A 415 -13.15 -5.02 0.90
N VAL A 416 -13.74 -5.68 1.89
CA VAL A 416 -14.72 -6.77 1.71
C VAL A 416 -15.86 -6.67 2.73
N HIS A 417 -16.91 -7.46 2.55
CA HIS A 417 -17.94 -7.60 3.57
C HIS A 417 -17.34 -8.24 4.84
N ALA A 418 -17.80 -7.81 6.02
CA ALA A 418 -17.24 -8.26 7.30
C ALA A 418 -17.19 -9.79 7.45
N CYS A 419 -18.13 -10.51 6.84
CA CYS A 419 -18.17 -11.98 6.86
C CYS A 419 -16.98 -12.67 6.18
N LEU A 420 -16.35 -11.99 5.21
CA LEU A 420 -15.29 -12.54 4.36
C LEU A 420 -13.91 -12.01 4.78
N ALA A 421 -13.87 -11.01 5.67
CA ALA A 421 -12.68 -10.28 6.04
C ALA A 421 -11.57 -11.20 6.58
N ASP A 422 -11.85 -12.00 7.60
CA ASP A 422 -10.85 -12.88 8.22
C ASP A 422 -10.30 -13.91 7.21
N ALA A 423 -11.16 -14.46 6.36
CA ALA A 423 -10.76 -15.44 5.34
C ALA A 423 -9.87 -14.82 4.25
N VAL A 424 -10.17 -13.59 3.82
CA VAL A 424 -9.35 -12.84 2.85
C VAL A 424 -8.02 -12.48 3.47
N ASP A 425 -8.03 -12.06 4.74
CA ASP A 425 -6.81 -11.69 5.45
C ASP A 425 -5.88 -12.89 5.60
N GLU A 426 -6.43 -14.06 5.95
CA GLU A 426 -5.67 -15.30 6.05
C GLU A 426 -5.15 -15.79 4.69
N LEU A 427 -5.97 -15.70 3.61
CA LEU A 427 -5.54 -16.04 2.25
C LEU A 427 -4.31 -15.23 1.85
N LEU A 428 -4.37 -13.91 1.98
CA LEU A 428 -3.31 -13.00 1.55
C LEU A 428 -2.05 -13.19 2.41
N THR A 429 -2.23 -13.45 3.71
CA THR A 429 -1.15 -13.83 4.62
C THR A 429 -0.44 -15.12 4.17
N GLN A 430 -1.20 -16.18 3.86
CA GLN A 430 -0.62 -17.47 3.47
C GLN A 430 0.00 -17.44 2.07
N ALA A 431 -0.55 -16.65 1.14
CA ALA A 431 0.06 -16.43 -0.17
C ALA A 431 1.45 -15.80 -0.03
N ARG A 432 1.56 -14.77 0.81
CA ARG A 432 2.82 -14.10 1.11
C ARG A 432 3.83 -15.05 1.76
N ALA A 433 3.39 -15.88 2.70
CA ALA A 433 4.23 -16.91 3.31
C ALA A 433 4.75 -17.94 2.28
N ALA A 434 4.01 -18.16 1.19
CA ALA A 434 4.42 -19.00 0.07
C ALA A 434 5.27 -18.26 -0.98
N GLY A 435 5.64 -17.00 -0.74
CA GLY A 435 6.44 -16.19 -1.66
C GLY A 435 5.64 -15.58 -2.81
N ILE A 436 4.33 -15.41 -2.64
CA ILE A 436 3.41 -14.84 -3.63
C ILE A 436 2.88 -13.52 -3.09
N ASP A 437 3.18 -12.42 -3.80
CA ASP A 437 2.81 -11.07 -3.38
C ASP A 437 1.45 -10.69 -3.95
N LEU A 438 0.39 -11.08 -3.24
CA LEU A 438 -0.97 -10.81 -3.68
C LEU A 438 -1.49 -9.45 -3.21
N GLY A 439 -1.89 -8.61 -4.16
CA GLY A 439 -2.75 -7.45 -3.91
C GLY A 439 -4.21 -7.78 -4.22
N ALA A 440 -5.16 -7.17 -3.54
CA ALA A 440 -6.57 -7.53 -3.67
C ALA A 440 -7.53 -6.33 -3.59
N SER A 441 -8.46 -6.24 -4.54
CA SER A 441 -9.58 -5.29 -4.52
C SER A 441 -10.89 -6.07 -4.41
N GLY A 442 -11.74 -5.81 -3.41
CA GLY A 442 -12.86 -6.71 -3.09
C GLY A 442 -14.27 -6.11 -3.01
N TRP A 443 -14.39 -4.79 -2.98
CA TRP A 443 -15.67 -4.11 -2.90
C TRP A 443 -15.71 -2.89 -3.80
N ARG A 444 -16.87 -2.66 -4.40
CA ARG A 444 -17.20 -1.42 -5.11
C ARG A 444 -18.68 -1.11 -4.89
N SER A 445 -19.07 0.16 -4.88
CA SER A 445 -20.48 0.53 -4.75
C SER A 445 -21.30 0.18 -6.00
N HIS A 446 -22.62 0.19 -5.84
CA HIS A 446 -23.56 -0.04 -6.94
C HIS A 446 -23.35 0.97 -8.08
N GLU A 447 -23.18 2.23 -7.73
CA GLU A 447 -22.96 3.34 -8.65
C GLU A 447 -21.62 3.21 -9.38
N GLN A 448 -20.56 2.75 -8.68
CA GLN A 448 -19.28 2.42 -9.31
C GLN A 448 -19.43 1.29 -10.34
N GLN A 449 -20.26 0.27 -10.05
CA GLN A 449 -20.57 -0.80 -11.02
C GLN A 449 -21.39 -0.28 -12.22
N VAL A 450 -22.34 0.64 -12.01
CA VAL A 450 -23.06 1.32 -13.10
C VAL A 450 -22.07 2.07 -14.00
N ALA A 451 -21.14 2.82 -13.40
CA ALA A 451 -20.11 3.53 -14.13
C ALA A 451 -19.20 2.56 -14.91
N ALA A 452 -18.75 1.47 -14.29
CA ALA A 452 -17.95 0.44 -14.94
C ALA A 452 -18.65 -0.15 -16.16
N ARG A 453 -19.95 -0.48 -16.03
CA ARG A 453 -20.74 -1.00 -17.16
C ARG A 453 -20.88 0.02 -18.26
N ALA A 454 -21.09 1.30 -17.94
CA ALA A 454 -21.14 2.37 -18.94
C ALA A 454 -19.79 2.56 -19.69
N ARG A 455 -18.65 2.32 -19.02
CA ARG A 455 -17.31 2.39 -19.63
C ARG A 455 -17.04 1.23 -20.58
N ASN A 456 -17.32 0.03 -20.11
CA ASN A 456 -16.86 -1.22 -20.72
C ASN A 456 -17.85 -1.77 -21.75
N CYS A 457 -19.12 -1.38 -21.65
CA CYS A 457 -20.18 -1.96 -22.46
C CYS A 457 -20.74 -1.00 -23.51
N HIS A 458 -21.01 -1.52 -24.70
CA HIS A 458 -21.61 -0.80 -25.81
C HIS A 458 -22.74 -1.60 -26.45
N ALA A 459 -23.79 -0.89 -26.90
CA ALA A 459 -24.89 -1.51 -27.61
C ALA A 459 -24.46 -1.91 -29.03
N THR A 460 -24.87 -3.10 -29.45
CA THR A 460 -24.70 -3.66 -30.79
C THR A 460 -26.07 -4.09 -31.33
N SER A 461 -26.17 -4.39 -32.62
CA SER A 461 -27.41 -4.89 -33.23
C SER A 461 -27.90 -6.22 -32.65
N SER A 462 -27.01 -6.96 -31.97
CA SER A 462 -27.29 -8.27 -31.36
C SER A 462 -27.34 -8.27 -29.83
N GLY A 463 -27.24 -7.10 -29.18
CA GLY A 463 -27.27 -6.98 -27.71
C GLY A 463 -26.17 -6.07 -27.14
N VAL A 464 -25.86 -6.20 -25.85
CA VAL A 464 -24.80 -5.42 -25.18
C VAL A 464 -23.52 -6.24 -25.13
N VAL A 465 -22.41 -5.70 -25.63
CA VAL A 465 -21.08 -6.31 -25.57
C VAL A 465 -20.22 -5.50 -24.62
N CYS A 466 -19.59 -6.17 -23.65
CA CYS A 466 -18.69 -5.58 -22.67
C CYS A 466 -17.24 -6.02 -22.91
N ARG A 467 -16.28 -5.10 -22.84
CA ARG A 467 -14.83 -5.39 -22.84
C ARG A 467 -14.11 -4.48 -21.82
N PRO A 468 -13.51 -5.03 -20.74
CA PRO A 468 -13.62 -6.43 -20.29
C PRO A 468 -15.07 -6.83 -19.98
N PRO A 469 -15.37 -8.13 -19.79
CA PRO A 469 -16.65 -8.54 -19.21
C PRO A 469 -16.94 -7.71 -17.95
N THR A 470 -18.19 -7.30 -17.79
CA THR A 470 -18.57 -6.46 -16.67
C THR A 470 -19.98 -6.87 -16.26
N ALA A 471 -20.18 -7.15 -14.99
CA ALA A 471 -21.47 -7.57 -14.45
C ALA A 471 -22.55 -6.49 -14.64
N VAL A 472 -23.82 -6.90 -14.64
CA VAL A 472 -24.94 -5.96 -14.60
C VAL A 472 -24.98 -5.37 -13.18
N PRO A 473 -25.18 -4.05 -13.01
CA PRO A 473 -25.37 -3.47 -11.67
C PRO A 473 -26.42 -4.24 -10.86
N GLY A 474 -26.11 -4.52 -9.61
CA GLY A 474 -26.89 -5.34 -8.70
C GLY A 474 -26.53 -6.83 -8.74
N SER A 475 -25.78 -7.29 -9.74
CA SER A 475 -25.38 -8.69 -9.89
C SER A 475 -23.90 -8.95 -9.62
N SER A 476 -23.08 -7.91 -9.42
CA SER A 476 -21.63 -8.09 -9.18
C SER A 476 -21.39 -8.59 -7.76
N ARG A 477 -20.49 -9.55 -7.58
CA ARG A 477 -20.04 -9.98 -6.24
C ARG A 477 -19.19 -8.92 -5.54
N HIS A 478 -18.50 -8.06 -6.29
CA HIS A 478 -17.85 -6.87 -5.76
C HIS A 478 -18.85 -5.88 -5.13
N GLU A 479 -20.08 -5.76 -5.66
CA GLU A 479 -21.11 -4.90 -5.05
C GLU A 479 -21.56 -5.40 -3.67
N ARG A 480 -21.27 -6.67 -3.35
CA ARG A 480 -21.63 -7.33 -2.09
C ARG A 480 -20.44 -7.43 -1.13
N GLY A 481 -19.24 -7.07 -1.57
CA GLY A 481 -18.00 -7.29 -0.82
C GLY A 481 -17.64 -8.77 -0.71
N LEU A 482 -18.05 -9.58 -1.68
CA LEU A 482 -17.89 -11.04 -1.68
C LEU A 482 -17.03 -11.55 -2.84
N ALA A 483 -16.25 -10.68 -3.47
CA ALA A 483 -15.30 -10.99 -4.52
C ALA A 483 -13.95 -10.34 -4.22
N LEU A 484 -12.94 -10.75 -4.97
CA LEU A 484 -11.60 -10.20 -5.03
C LEU A 484 -11.15 -10.21 -6.50
N ASP A 485 -10.60 -9.09 -6.96
CA ASP A 485 -9.72 -9.04 -8.11
C ASP A 485 -8.29 -9.05 -7.57
N LEU A 486 -7.57 -10.13 -7.85
CA LEU A 486 -6.23 -10.42 -7.32
C LEU A 486 -5.14 -10.06 -8.32
N THR A 487 -4.10 -9.40 -7.80
CA THR A 487 -2.87 -9.09 -8.50
C THR A 487 -1.70 -9.85 -7.87
N ASP A 488 -0.66 -10.13 -8.64
CA ASP A 488 0.63 -10.64 -8.20
C ASP A 488 1.67 -9.58 -8.56
N HIS A 489 2.34 -9.01 -7.55
CA HIS A 489 3.26 -7.87 -7.72
C HIS A 489 2.61 -6.70 -8.51
N GLY A 490 1.37 -6.35 -8.17
CA GLY A 490 0.62 -5.25 -8.79
C GLY A 490 0.11 -5.53 -10.22
N ARG A 491 0.27 -6.76 -10.73
CA ARG A 491 -0.27 -7.16 -12.04
C ARG A 491 -1.35 -8.21 -11.87
N LEU A 492 -2.47 -8.10 -12.58
CA LEU A 492 -3.54 -9.10 -12.53
C LEU A 492 -2.98 -10.53 -12.70
N VAL A 493 -3.39 -11.42 -11.80
CA VAL A 493 -3.01 -12.84 -11.85
C VAL A 493 -3.41 -13.44 -13.21
N ARG A 494 -2.54 -14.27 -13.78
CA ARG A 494 -2.73 -14.92 -15.09
C ARG A 494 -2.57 -16.42 -14.94
N THR A 495 -3.25 -17.19 -15.77
CA THR A 495 -3.07 -18.64 -15.81
C THR A 495 -1.61 -19.03 -16.06
N GLY A 496 -1.15 -20.06 -15.36
CA GLY A 496 0.21 -20.59 -15.48
C GLY A 496 1.29 -19.77 -14.79
N THR A 497 0.93 -18.80 -13.94
CA THR A 497 1.88 -18.16 -12.99
C THR A 497 1.90 -18.92 -11.67
N PRO A 498 2.99 -18.80 -10.87
CA PRO A 498 3.04 -19.36 -9.52
C PRO A 498 1.88 -18.90 -8.63
N ALA A 499 1.51 -17.62 -8.73
CA ALA A 499 0.35 -17.06 -8.02
C ALA A 499 -0.96 -17.77 -8.39
N TRP A 500 -1.18 -18.04 -9.67
CA TRP A 500 -2.36 -18.76 -10.14
C TRP A 500 -2.39 -20.20 -9.61
N ASP A 501 -1.29 -20.93 -9.75
CA ASP A 501 -1.22 -22.34 -9.32
C ASP A 501 -1.49 -22.47 -7.81
N TRP A 502 -0.92 -21.56 -7.01
CA TRP A 502 -1.16 -21.51 -5.57
C TRP A 502 -2.61 -21.17 -5.23
N LEU A 503 -3.21 -20.18 -5.88
CA LEU A 503 -4.60 -19.81 -5.64
C LEU A 503 -5.56 -20.95 -5.99
N VAL A 504 -5.32 -21.68 -7.09
CA VAL A 504 -6.09 -22.88 -7.47
C VAL A 504 -6.03 -23.94 -6.38
N GLU A 505 -4.89 -24.11 -5.70
CA GLU A 505 -4.73 -25.09 -4.64
C GLU A 505 -5.31 -24.64 -3.28
N HIS A 506 -5.29 -23.33 -2.97
CA HIS A 506 -5.51 -22.83 -1.62
C HIS A 506 -6.79 -22.02 -1.43
N ALA A 507 -7.25 -21.25 -2.42
CA ALA A 507 -8.32 -20.27 -2.26
C ALA A 507 -9.65 -20.89 -1.78
N GLY A 508 -9.92 -22.15 -2.15
CA GLY A 508 -11.11 -22.88 -1.71
C GLY A 508 -11.21 -23.08 -0.19
N ARG A 509 -10.07 -23.09 0.53
CA ARG A 509 -10.05 -23.18 2.00
C ARG A 509 -10.59 -21.92 2.67
N TYR A 510 -10.51 -20.79 1.97
CA TYR A 510 -10.96 -19.47 2.40
C TYR A 510 -12.35 -19.14 1.85
N GLY A 511 -13.05 -20.15 1.32
CA GLY A 511 -14.40 -19.99 0.76
C GLY A 511 -14.43 -19.28 -0.58
N LEU A 512 -13.30 -19.15 -1.29
CA LEU A 512 -13.20 -18.48 -2.58
C LEU A 512 -13.08 -19.48 -3.74
N GLN A 513 -13.73 -19.13 -4.84
CA GLN A 513 -13.76 -19.89 -6.10
C GLN A 513 -13.43 -18.94 -7.25
N ASN A 514 -12.65 -19.41 -8.21
CA ASN A 514 -12.30 -18.61 -9.39
C ASN A 514 -13.47 -18.52 -10.37
N LEU A 515 -13.64 -17.35 -10.98
CA LEU A 515 -14.50 -17.18 -12.16
C LEU A 515 -13.80 -17.72 -13.42
N PRO A 516 -14.36 -18.75 -14.08
CA PRO A 516 -13.76 -19.30 -15.29
C PRO A 516 -13.60 -18.25 -16.39
N GLY A 517 -12.35 -18.01 -16.80
CA GLY A 517 -12.00 -17.04 -17.85
C GLY A 517 -11.38 -15.74 -17.34
N GLU A 518 -11.43 -15.49 -16.03
CA GLU A 518 -10.78 -14.35 -15.36
C GLU A 518 -9.86 -14.88 -14.24
N PRO A 519 -8.58 -15.17 -14.53
CA PRO A 519 -7.68 -15.83 -13.56
C PRO A 519 -7.41 -15.00 -12.29
N TRP A 520 -7.62 -13.69 -12.38
CA TRP A 520 -7.53 -12.76 -11.25
C TRP A 520 -8.80 -12.69 -10.40
N HIS A 521 -9.95 -13.16 -10.88
CA HIS A 521 -11.23 -12.94 -10.21
C HIS A 521 -11.63 -14.14 -9.34
N TRP A 522 -11.86 -13.89 -8.06
CA TRP A 522 -12.22 -14.91 -7.07
C TRP A 522 -13.38 -14.42 -6.22
N SER A 523 -14.41 -15.23 -6.05
CA SER A 523 -15.59 -14.86 -5.25
C SER A 523 -16.14 -16.07 -4.51
N VAL A 524 -17.06 -15.86 -3.58
CA VAL A 524 -17.59 -16.96 -2.75
C VAL A 524 -18.28 -18.08 -3.53
N ASP A 525 -18.65 -17.80 -4.79
CA ASP A 525 -19.32 -18.72 -5.69
C ASP A 525 -18.74 -18.77 -7.12
N GLY A 526 -17.62 -18.08 -7.37
CA GLY A 526 -16.95 -18.07 -8.67
C GLY A 526 -17.71 -17.32 -9.76
N SER A 527 -18.50 -16.31 -9.37
CA SER A 527 -19.28 -15.44 -10.27
C SER A 527 -18.90 -13.97 -10.19
#